data_AF-A0A959P5N4-F1
#
_entry.id   AF-A0A959P5N4-F1
#
_cell.length_a   1.000
_cell.length_b   1.000
_cell.length_c   1.000
_cell.angle_alpha   90.00
_cell.angle_beta   90.00
_cell.angle_gamma   90.00
#
_symmetry.space_group_name_H-M   'P 1'
#
loop_
_entity.id
_entity.type
_entity.pdbx_description
1 polymer ?
#
loop_
_entity_poly.entity_id
_entity_poly.type
_entity_poly.pdbx_seq_one_letter_code
_entity_poly.pdbx_strand_id
1 'polypeptide(L)'
;MRLDGQVADKAKKIFAPLNSIAENPDNPITEEKVRLGKMLYFDKRLSKEGNISCNSCHNLATAGVDNLPTSPGDDGGFGDRNSPTVLNAAHHFLQFWDGRMKDVEEQAGGPILNPVEMAIPDKDFL
;
A
#
# COMPACT_ATOMS: atom_id res chain seq x y z
N MET A 1 13.41 2.36 -31.08
CA MET A 1 14.31 1.26 -30.65
C MET A 1 13.56 -0.05 -30.85
N ARG A 2 13.83 -0.80 -31.93
CA ARG A 2 13.25 -2.15 -32.09
C ARG A 2 14.08 -3.09 -31.22
N LEU A 3 13.45 -3.71 -30.23
CA LEU A 3 14.07 -4.85 -29.55
C LEU A 3 14.36 -5.91 -30.62
N ASP A 4 15.59 -6.40 -30.64
CA ASP A 4 15.93 -7.62 -31.39
C ASP A 4 14.92 -8.71 -31.01
N GLY A 5 14.38 -9.44 -31.99
CA GLY A 5 13.37 -10.49 -31.77
C GLY A 5 13.82 -11.51 -30.72
N GLN A 6 15.12 -11.80 -30.65
CA GLN A 6 15.68 -12.70 -29.64
C GLN A 6 15.59 -12.15 -28.22
N VAL A 7 15.73 -10.82 -28.04
CA VAL A 7 15.60 -10.17 -26.73
C VAL A 7 14.13 -10.14 -26.30
N ALA A 8 13.22 -9.84 -27.21
CA ALA A 8 11.79 -9.84 -26.93
C ALA A 8 11.26 -11.23 -26.52
N ASP A 9 11.73 -12.29 -27.18
CA ASP A 9 11.31 -13.66 -26.86
C ASP A 9 11.84 -14.15 -25.52
N LYS A 10 13.04 -13.72 -25.12
CA LYS A 10 13.56 -13.98 -23.77
C LYS A 10 12.76 -13.23 -22.71
N ALA A 11 12.42 -11.97 -22.96
CA ALA A 11 11.67 -11.15 -22.00
C ALA A 11 10.30 -11.75 -21.65
N LYS A 12 9.56 -12.27 -22.65
CA LYS A 12 8.24 -12.89 -22.44
C LYS A 12 8.24 -14.16 -21.58
N LYS A 13 9.42 -14.77 -21.37
CA LYS A 13 9.56 -15.96 -20.51
C LYS A 13 9.77 -15.59 -19.03
N ILE A 14 10.15 -14.34 -18.75
CA ILE A 14 10.51 -13.86 -17.42
C ILE A 14 9.48 -12.84 -16.92
N PHE A 15 8.98 -11.99 -17.82
CA PHE A 15 8.05 -10.91 -17.51
C PHE A 15 6.70 -11.16 -18.16
N ALA A 16 5.67 -10.71 -17.45
CA ALA A 16 4.30 -10.66 -17.94
C ALA A 16 3.81 -9.20 -17.93
N PRO A 17 2.86 -8.83 -18.81
CA PRO A 17 2.13 -7.59 -18.64
C PRO A 17 1.34 -7.61 -17.33
N LEU A 18 1.07 -6.43 -16.79
CA LEU A 18 0.24 -6.31 -15.59
C LEU A 18 -1.21 -6.67 -15.93
N ASN A 19 -1.84 -7.48 -15.08
CA ASN A 19 -3.28 -7.70 -15.15
C ASN A 19 -4.00 -6.40 -14.76
N SER A 20 -5.10 -6.06 -15.43
CA SER A 20 -5.85 -4.83 -15.13
C SER A 20 -6.54 -4.87 -13.75
N ILE A 21 -6.72 -6.06 -13.19
CA ILE A 21 -7.37 -6.29 -11.89
C ILE A 21 -6.51 -7.28 -11.10
N ALA A 22 -6.23 -6.94 -9.84
CA ALA A 22 -5.69 -7.87 -8.85
C ALA A 22 -6.87 -8.54 -8.13
N GLU A 23 -7.36 -9.65 -8.67
CA GLU A 23 -8.51 -10.36 -8.10
C GLU A 23 -8.17 -11.02 -6.76
N ASN A 24 -9.07 -10.86 -5.79
CA ASN A 24 -9.07 -11.62 -4.54
C ASN A 24 -10.45 -12.30 -4.39
N PRO A 25 -10.57 -13.64 -4.56
CA PRO A 25 -11.84 -14.34 -4.45
C PRO A 25 -12.50 -14.23 -3.07
N ASP A 26 -11.70 -14.10 -2.00
CA ASP A 26 -12.18 -13.96 -0.63
C ASP A 26 -12.63 -12.51 -0.33
N ASN A 27 -12.14 -11.54 -1.12
CA ASN A 27 -12.57 -10.15 -1.06
C ASN A 27 -12.89 -9.60 -2.46
N PRO A 28 -14.05 -9.98 -3.05
CA PRO A 28 -14.40 -9.51 -4.38
C PRO A 28 -14.47 -7.98 -4.46
N ILE A 29 -13.89 -7.44 -5.53
CA ILE A 29 -13.89 -6.01 -5.84
C ILE A 29 -15.28 -5.62 -6.31
N THR A 30 -15.82 -4.56 -5.71
CA THR A 30 -17.09 -3.92 -6.10
C THR A 30 -16.86 -2.41 -6.18
N GLU A 31 -17.63 -1.72 -7.00
CA GLU A 31 -17.58 -0.24 -7.13
C GLU A 31 -17.78 0.43 -5.76
N GLU A 32 -18.67 -0.10 -4.93
CA GLU A 32 -18.95 0.40 -3.59
C GLU A 32 -17.74 0.26 -2.67
N LYS A 33 -17.06 -0.90 -2.67
CA LYS A 33 -15.83 -1.11 -1.91
C LYS A 33 -14.69 -0.21 -2.41
N VAL A 34 -14.54 -0.05 -3.73
CA VAL A 34 -13.51 0.83 -4.30
C VAL A 34 -13.75 2.28 -3.89
N ARG A 35 -15.01 2.74 -3.96
CA ARG A 35 -15.38 4.09 -3.53
C ARG A 35 -15.12 4.31 -2.04
N LEU A 36 -15.52 3.35 -1.20
CA LEU A 36 -15.27 3.42 0.24
C LEU A 36 -13.77 3.39 0.54
N GLY A 37 -13.01 2.45 -0.04
CA GLY A 37 -11.57 2.35 0.13
C GLY A 37 -10.84 3.63 -0.28
N LYS A 38 -11.27 4.27 -1.38
CA LYS A 38 -10.75 5.59 -1.77
C LYS A 38 -11.02 6.64 -0.69
N MET A 39 -12.21 6.68 -0.09
CA MET A 39 -12.48 7.62 1.00
C MET A 39 -11.57 7.36 2.20
N LEU A 40 -11.46 6.10 2.63
CA LEU A 40 -10.63 5.69 3.77
C LEU A 40 -9.14 5.99 3.55
N TYR A 41 -8.63 5.79 2.34
CA TYR A 41 -7.23 6.05 1.99
C TYR A 41 -6.76 7.48 2.30
N PHE A 42 -7.68 8.45 2.19
CA PHE A 42 -7.40 9.86 2.46
C PHE A 42 -7.92 10.32 3.83
N ASP A 43 -8.64 9.47 4.58
CA ASP A 43 -9.30 9.86 5.81
C ASP A 43 -8.32 9.87 6.98
N LYS A 44 -8.04 11.07 7.49
CA LYS A 44 -7.13 11.23 8.64
C LYS A 44 -7.76 10.83 9.97
N ARG A 45 -9.08 10.69 10.04
CA ARG A 45 -9.77 10.24 11.26
C ARG A 45 -9.46 8.80 11.64
N LEU A 46 -8.76 8.08 10.75
CA LEU A 46 -8.21 6.75 11.03
C LEU A 46 -6.88 6.79 11.78
N SER A 47 -6.30 7.97 12.07
CA SER A 47 -5.17 8.12 12.99
C SER A 47 -5.62 8.74 14.31
N LYS A 48 -4.87 8.46 15.38
CA LYS A 48 -5.21 8.87 16.74
C LYS A 48 -5.35 10.38 16.91
N GLU A 49 -4.40 11.16 16.38
CA GLU A 49 -4.43 12.63 16.47
C GLU A 49 -5.13 13.27 15.24
N GLY A 50 -5.70 12.46 14.35
CA GLY A 50 -6.46 12.95 13.19
C GLY A 50 -5.60 13.64 12.12
N ASN A 51 -4.30 13.34 12.05
CA ASN A 51 -3.32 14.06 11.24
C ASN A 51 -2.65 13.20 10.13
N ILE A 52 -2.71 11.87 10.22
CA ILE A 52 -2.13 10.91 9.26
C ILE A 52 -3.24 10.12 8.55
N SER A 53 -3.07 9.87 7.25
CA SER A 53 -3.83 8.87 6.50
C SER A 53 -2.87 8.01 5.67
N CYS A 54 -3.38 7.00 4.97
CA CYS A 54 -2.55 6.18 4.07
C CYS A 54 -1.79 7.05 3.06
N ASN A 55 -2.44 8.09 2.51
CA ASN A 55 -1.83 9.01 1.57
C ASN A 55 -0.72 9.90 2.18
N SER A 56 -0.58 10.00 3.50
CA SER A 56 0.52 10.76 4.12
C SER A 56 1.88 10.14 3.80
N CYS A 57 1.98 8.81 3.89
CA CYS A 57 3.23 8.06 3.62
C CYS A 57 3.27 7.46 2.21
N HIS A 58 2.10 7.18 1.63
CA HIS A 58 1.94 6.62 0.30
C HIS A 58 1.27 7.61 -0.65
N ASN A 59 1.87 8.78 -0.82
CA ASN A 59 1.24 9.89 -1.53
C ASN A 59 1.07 9.59 -3.03
N LEU A 60 -0.18 9.52 -3.49
CA LEU A 60 -0.51 9.20 -4.89
C LEU A 60 -0.06 10.29 -5.88
N ALA A 61 0.19 11.53 -5.42
CA ALA A 61 0.75 12.59 -6.25
C ALA A 61 2.25 12.38 -6.56
N THR A 62 2.92 11.52 -5.80
CA THR A 62 4.36 11.24 -5.88
C THR A 62 4.63 9.75 -6.07
N ALA A 63 3.83 9.12 -6.95
CA ALA A 63 3.95 7.70 -7.31
C ALA A 63 3.73 6.72 -6.14
N GLY A 64 2.87 7.09 -5.18
CA GLY A 64 2.46 6.22 -4.08
C GLY A 64 3.50 6.10 -2.95
N VAL A 65 4.42 7.05 -2.85
CA VAL A 65 5.45 7.15 -1.81
C VAL A 65 5.60 8.60 -1.33
N ASP A 66 6.22 8.79 -0.18
CA ASP A 66 6.54 10.10 0.40
C ASP A 66 7.92 10.66 -0.02
N ASN A 67 8.75 9.84 -0.67
CA ASN A 67 10.12 10.14 -1.07
C ASN A 67 11.07 10.46 0.11
N LEU A 68 10.81 9.92 1.30
CA LEU A 68 11.68 10.06 2.47
C LEU A 68 12.44 8.77 2.78
N PRO A 69 13.58 8.83 3.51
CA PRO A 69 14.28 7.63 3.98
C PRO A 69 13.39 6.74 4.86
N THR A 70 12.64 7.35 5.77
CA THR A 70 11.57 6.74 6.57
C THR A 70 10.46 7.77 6.77
N SER A 71 9.25 7.31 7.08
CA SER A 71 8.06 8.18 7.13
C SER A 71 7.78 8.69 8.55
N PRO A 72 7.30 9.94 8.68
CA PRO A 72 6.81 10.46 9.96
C PRO A 72 5.43 9.88 10.29
N GLY A 73 5.24 9.48 11.55
CA GLY A 73 3.98 8.99 12.11
C GLY A 73 3.13 10.09 12.77
N ASP A 74 2.06 9.64 13.41
CA ASP A 74 1.03 10.45 14.08
C ASP A 74 1.59 11.35 15.20
N ASP A 75 2.63 10.90 15.91
CA ASP A 75 3.36 11.66 16.94
C ASP A 75 4.54 12.50 16.41
N GLY A 76 4.78 12.48 15.09
CA GLY A 76 5.92 13.11 14.43
C GLY A 76 7.23 12.34 14.53
N GLY A 77 7.26 11.20 15.23
CA GLY A 77 8.35 10.24 15.23
C GLY A 77 8.50 9.59 13.85
N PHE A 78 9.69 9.05 13.57
CA PHE A 78 9.97 8.40 12.29
C PHE A 78 10.00 6.88 12.45
N GLY A 79 9.43 6.17 11.48
CA GLY A 79 9.55 4.71 11.38
C GLY A 79 10.98 4.22 11.10
N ASP A 80 11.16 2.91 11.06
CA ASP A 80 12.46 2.24 10.88
C ASP A 80 12.75 1.81 9.43
N ARG A 81 11.77 1.90 8.53
CA ARG A 81 11.86 1.48 7.13
C ARG A 81 11.29 2.53 6.19
N ASN A 82 11.80 2.52 4.95
CA ASN A 82 11.21 3.29 3.86
C ASN A 82 9.81 2.76 3.52
N SER A 83 8.86 3.65 3.23
CA SER A 83 7.53 3.29 2.76
C SER A 83 7.57 2.91 1.27
N PRO A 84 7.34 1.63 0.90
CA PRO A 84 7.30 1.23 -0.51
C PRO A 84 6.08 1.81 -1.23
N THR A 85 6.07 1.79 -2.56
CA THR A 85 4.90 2.27 -3.31
C THR A 85 3.69 1.35 -3.11
N VAL A 86 2.49 1.94 -2.99
CA VAL A 86 1.22 1.20 -3.07
C VAL A 86 0.84 0.80 -4.50
N LEU A 87 1.48 1.41 -5.51
CA LEU A 87 1.17 1.13 -6.91
C LEU A 87 1.60 -0.30 -7.26
N ASN A 88 0.66 -1.08 -7.78
CA ASN A 88 0.83 -2.51 -8.11
C ASN A 88 1.06 -3.44 -6.91
N ALA A 89 1.01 -2.94 -5.67
CA ALA A 89 1.28 -3.75 -4.48
C ALA A 89 0.32 -4.95 -4.32
N ALA A 90 -0.91 -4.83 -4.79
CA ALA A 90 -1.89 -5.92 -4.82
C ALA A 90 -1.49 -7.12 -5.70
N HIS A 91 -0.46 -6.98 -6.57
CA HIS A 91 0.10 -8.08 -7.35
C HIS A 91 1.32 -8.72 -6.68
N HIS A 92 1.82 -8.18 -5.56
CA HIS A 92 2.89 -8.83 -4.81
C HIS A 92 2.38 -10.10 -4.14
N PHE A 93 3.24 -11.12 -4.07
CA PHE A 93 2.91 -12.40 -3.44
C PHE A 93 2.87 -12.32 -1.90
N LEU A 94 3.52 -11.32 -1.30
CA LEU A 94 3.50 -10.97 0.12
C LEU A 94 3.65 -9.45 0.27
N GLN A 95 3.21 -8.91 1.40
CA GLN A 95 3.29 -7.48 1.71
C GLN A 95 4.30 -7.17 2.82
N PHE A 96 4.67 -5.89 2.91
CA PHE A 96 5.80 -5.37 3.70
C PHE A 96 7.17 -5.90 3.27
N TRP A 97 8.23 -5.20 3.70
CA TRP A 97 9.62 -5.56 3.44
C TRP A 97 10.03 -6.96 3.92
N ASP A 98 9.39 -7.45 4.98
CA ASP A 98 9.65 -8.78 5.55
C ASP A 98 8.64 -9.84 5.12
N GLY A 99 7.69 -9.49 4.25
CA GLY A 99 6.69 -10.43 3.73
C GLY A 99 5.70 -10.94 4.78
N ARG A 100 5.56 -10.27 5.93
CA ARG A 100 4.80 -10.81 7.07
C ARG A 100 3.27 -10.84 6.89
N MET A 101 2.73 -10.17 5.87
CA MET A 101 1.29 -10.18 5.56
C MET A 101 1.05 -10.77 4.18
N LYS A 102 -0.03 -11.54 4.06
CA LYS A 102 -0.30 -12.33 2.85
C LYS A 102 -0.83 -11.51 1.67
N ASP A 103 -1.59 -10.45 1.95
CA ASP A 103 -2.28 -9.63 0.96
C ASP A 103 -2.47 -8.19 1.47
N VAL A 104 -2.99 -7.31 0.60
CA VAL A 104 -3.18 -5.89 0.90
C VAL A 104 -4.30 -5.66 1.92
N GLU A 105 -5.27 -6.57 2.01
CA GLU A 105 -6.33 -6.54 3.01
C GLU A 105 -5.77 -6.72 4.43
N GLU A 106 -4.91 -7.72 4.64
CA GLU A 106 -4.26 -7.96 5.92
C GLU A 106 -3.23 -6.84 6.24
N GLN A 107 -2.49 -6.38 5.23
CA GLN A 107 -1.51 -5.29 5.37
C GLN A 107 -2.15 -4.00 5.89
N ALA A 108 -3.32 -3.61 5.39
CA ALA A 108 -3.98 -2.36 5.74
C ALA A 108 -4.31 -2.22 7.24
N GLY A 109 -4.49 -3.33 7.96
CA GLY A 109 -4.74 -3.32 9.40
C GLY A 109 -3.50 -2.97 10.24
N GLY A 110 -2.30 -3.21 9.71
CA GLY A 110 -1.04 -2.97 10.41
C GLY A 110 -0.78 -1.49 10.73
N PRO A 111 -0.75 -0.58 9.72
CA PRO A 111 -0.49 0.84 9.91
C PRO A 111 -1.43 1.53 10.90
N ILE A 112 -2.71 1.16 10.87
CA ILE A 112 -3.75 1.73 11.74
C ILE A 112 -3.36 1.56 13.21
N LEU A 113 -2.92 0.35 13.58
CA LEU A 113 -2.56 0.00 14.96
C LEU A 113 -1.09 0.22 15.31
N ASN A 114 -0.25 0.62 14.34
CA ASN A 114 1.17 0.81 14.61
C ASN A 114 1.39 2.15 15.34
N PRO A 115 1.99 2.15 16.56
CA PRO A 115 2.17 3.34 17.37
C PRO A 115 3.07 4.42 16.74
N VAL A 116 3.91 4.06 15.76
CA VAL A 116 4.76 5.01 15.03
C VAL A 116 4.25 5.33 13.61
N GLU A 117 3.02 4.92 13.28
CA GLU A 117 2.35 5.24 12.01
C GLU A 117 1.04 6.00 12.26
N MET A 118 -0.10 5.31 12.41
CA MET A 118 -1.42 5.95 12.64
C MET A 118 -1.88 5.87 14.10
N ALA A 119 -1.20 5.06 14.92
CA ALA A 119 -1.28 5.07 16.38
C ALA A 119 -2.66 4.85 17.03
N ILE A 120 -3.62 4.22 16.34
CA ILE A 120 -4.87 3.78 16.97
C ILE A 120 -4.54 2.71 18.04
N PRO A 121 -4.90 2.91 19.32
CA PRO A 121 -4.45 2.04 20.41
C PRO A 121 -4.91 0.58 20.28
N ASP A 122 -6.15 0.39 19.86
CA ASP A 122 -6.78 -0.92 19.70
C ASP A 122 -8.00 -0.82 18.76
N LYS A 123 -8.62 -1.95 18.45
CA LYS A 123 -9.75 -2.03 17.51
C LYS A 123 -11.05 -1.43 18.05
N ASP A 124 -11.15 -1.23 19.37
CA ASP A 124 -12.36 -0.74 20.04
C ASP A 124 -12.33 0.80 20.22
N PHE A 125 -11.22 1.45 19.84
CA PHE A 125 -11.03 2.90 19.96
C PHE A 125 -11.84 3.73 18.93
N LEU A 126 -12.22 3.15 17.79
CA LEU A 126 -13.01 3.78 16.72
C LEU A 126 -14.51 3.46 16.85
#